data_AF-A0A379E0V1-F1
#
_entry.id   AF-A0A379E0V1-F1
#
_cell.length_a   1.000
_cell.length_b   1.000
_cell.length_c   1.000
_cell.angle_alpha   90.00
_cell.angle_beta   90.00
_cell.angle_gamma   90.00
#
_symmetry.space_group_name_H-M   'P 1'
#
loop_
_entity.id
_entity.type
_entity.pdbx_description
1 polymer ?
#
loop_
_entity_poly.entity_id
_entity_poly.type
_entity_poly.pdbx_seq_one_letter_code
_entity_poly.pdbx_strand_id
1 'polypeptide(L)'
;MDLLSAKIILDIPTPIHLEKENYEEGVIYTFIFKDGGCILIHEGALMQFDIDTYKPSKVIHKKKYSIYWGRENGKFWKKYVCGSVRLYYCNVNKDNKLNYEKIFRTIKILKME
;
A
#
# COMPACT_ATOMS: atom_id res chain seq x y z
N MET A 1 -5.48 -19.89 -10.12
CA MET A 1 -6.58 -18.95 -9.87
C MET A 1 -5.94 -17.60 -9.63
N ASP A 2 -6.16 -16.62 -10.52
CA ASP A 2 -5.75 -15.25 -10.22
C ASP A 2 -6.72 -14.72 -9.16
N LEU A 3 -6.21 -14.53 -7.95
CA LEU A 3 -6.97 -14.01 -6.80
C LEU A 3 -7.22 -12.50 -6.89
N LEU A 4 -6.58 -11.82 -7.84
CA LEU A 4 -6.76 -10.40 -8.05
C LEU A 4 -8.02 -10.12 -8.88
N SER A 5 -9.00 -9.43 -8.28
CA SER A 5 -10.13 -8.87 -9.03
C SER A 5 -9.80 -7.50 -9.63
N ALA A 6 -8.59 -6.99 -9.36
CA ALA A 6 -8.09 -5.73 -9.89
C ALA A 6 -6.69 -5.86 -10.49
N LYS A 7 -6.50 -5.26 -11.65
CA LYS A 7 -5.18 -5.00 -12.22
C LYS A 7 -4.60 -3.74 -11.60
N ILE A 8 -3.45 -3.87 -10.95
CA ILE A 8 -2.75 -2.75 -10.32
C ILE A 8 -1.48 -2.45 -11.12
N ILE A 9 -1.37 -1.23 -11.62
CA ILE A 9 -0.19 -0.75 -12.34
C ILE A 9 0.58 0.18 -11.41
N LEU A 10 1.85 -0.14 -11.21
CA LEU A 10 2.77 0.61 -10.37
C LEU A 10 3.96 1.06 -11.20
N ASP A 11 4.37 2.30 -10.99
CA ASP A 11 5.67 2.80 -11.42
C ASP A 11 6.54 2.94 -10.17
N ILE A 12 7.36 1.91 -9.91
CA ILE A 12 8.22 1.78 -8.74
C ILE A 12 9.66 1.51 -9.17
N PRO A 13 10.66 1.98 -8.40
CA PRO A 13 12.03 1.55 -8.59
C PRO A 13 12.15 0.05 -8.35
N THR A 14 13.24 -0.56 -8.81
CA THR A 14 13.48 -1.99 -8.55
C THR A 14 13.62 -2.24 -7.04
N PRO A 15 12.74 -3.07 -6.42
CA PRO A 15 12.87 -3.43 -5.03
C PRO A 15 14.08 -4.36 -4.83
N ILE A 16 14.62 -4.41 -3.62
CA ILE A 16 15.61 -5.43 -3.24
C ILE A 16 14.98 -6.76 -2.90
N HIS A 17 13.70 -6.73 -2.51
CA HIS A 17 12.93 -7.91 -2.20
C HIS A 17 11.49 -7.72 -2.67
N LEU A 18 10.98 -8.74 -3.35
CA LEU A 18 9.59 -8.86 -3.78
C LEU A 18 9.07 -10.19 -3.25
N GLU A 19 8.00 -10.13 -2.48
CA GLU A 19 7.28 -11.30 -1.99
C GLU A 19 5.84 -11.24 -2.44
N LYS A 20 5.31 -12.40 -2.84
CA LYS A 20 3.88 -12.61 -3.11
C LYS A 20 3.39 -13.74 -2.22
N GLU A 21 2.41 -13.43 -1.39
CA GLU A 21 1.73 -14.40 -0.53
C GLU A 21 0.27 -14.51 -0.96
N ASN A 22 -0.23 -15.74 -1.13
CA ASN A 22 -1.65 -15.98 -1.32
C ASN A 22 -2.18 -16.67 -0.07
N TYR A 23 -3.35 -16.23 0.40
CA TYR A 23 -4.05 -16.84 1.53
C TYR A 23 -5.53 -17.08 1.14
N GLU A 24 -6.31 -17.71 2.01
CA GLU A 24 -7.66 -18.20 1.67
C GLU A 24 -8.58 -17.16 1.02
N GLU A 25 -8.44 -15.88 1.39
CA GLU A 25 -9.35 -14.81 0.93
C GLU A 25 -8.63 -13.66 0.22
N GLY A 26 -7.41 -13.88 -0.25
CA GLY A 26 -6.68 -12.78 -0.87
C GLY A 26 -5.23 -13.02 -1.19
N VAL A 27 -4.58 -11.90 -1.52
CA VAL A 27 -3.19 -11.87 -1.96
C VAL A 27 -2.51 -10.63 -1.44
N ILE A 28 -1.23 -10.79 -1.09
CA ILE A 28 -0.35 -9.73 -0.63
C ILE A 28 0.87 -9.68 -1.53
N TYR A 29 1.22 -8.47 -1.95
CA TYR A 29 2.51 -8.17 -2.56
C TYR A 29 3.29 -7.24 -1.64
N THR A 30 4.49 -7.64 -1.29
CA THR A 30 5.41 -6.88 -0.44
C THR A 30 6.63 -6.48 -1.25
N PHE A 31 6.88 -5.17 -1.34
CA PHE A 31 8.05 -4.60 -2.01
C PHE A 31 8.91 -3.90 -0.96
N ILE A 32 10.15 -4.34 -0.80
CA ILE A 32 11.11 -3.74 0.13
C ILE A 32 12.23 -3.06 -0.67
N PHE A 33 12.60 -1.84 -0.27
CA PHE A 33 13.59 -1.03 -0.96
C PHE A 33 14.87 -0.86 -0.13
N LYS A 34 15.97 -0.44 -0.78
CA LYS A 34 17.29 -0.28 -0.14
C LYS A 34 17.29 0.68 1.04
N ASP A 35 16.35 1.63 1.07
CA ASP A 35 16.22 2.61 2.14
C ASP A 35 15.42 2.10 3.36
N GLY A 36 15.00 0.82 3.33
CA GLY A 36 14.21 0.16 4.36
C GLY A 36 12.71 0.44 4.28
N GLY A 37 12.26 1.32 3.39
CA GLY A 37 10.84 1.55 3.18
C GLY A 37 10.18 0.38 2.46
N CYS A 38 8.87 0.25 2.67
CA CYS A 38 8.05 -0.81 2.13
C CYS A 38 6.84 -0.26 1.38
N ILE A 39 6.44 -0.95 0.31
CA ILE A 39 5.11 -0.84 -0.29
C ILE A 39 4.41 -2.18 -0.13
N LEU A 40 3.17 -2.15 0.34
CA LEU A 40 2.31 -3.33 0.46
C LEU A 40 1.09 -3.13 -0.41
N ILE A 41 0.71 -4.18 -1.12
CA ILE A 41 -0.55 -4.26 -1.86
C ILE A 41 -1.28 -5.45 -1.34
N HIS A 42 -2.51 -5.23 -0.92
CA HIS A 42 -3.35 -6.27 -0.37
C HIS A 42 -4.70 -6.21 -1.06
N GLU A 43 -5.19 -7.35 -1.53
CA GLU A 43 -6.56 -7.54 -1.95
C GLU A 43 -7.18 -8.68 -1.16
N GLY A 44 -8.30 -8.42 -0.48
CA GLY A 44 -9.03 -9.40 0.34
C GLY A 44 -9.77 -8.80 1.55
N ALA A 45 -10.52 -9.61 2.28
CA ALA A 45 -11.42 -9.12 3.33
C ALA A 45 -10.86 -9.17 4.76
N LEU A 46 -10.11 -10.22 5.11
CA LEU A 46 -9.83 -10.52 6.52
C LEU A 46 -8.46 -10.09 7.08
N MET A 47 -7.40 -10.00 6.25
CA MET A 47 -6.07 -9.77 6.80
C MET A 47 -5.92 -8.33 7.32
N GLN A 48 -5.42 -8.15 8.54
CA GLN A 48 -5.08 -6.85 9.10
C GLN A 48 -3.56 -6.72 9.23
N PHE A 49 -3.05 -5.54 8.95
CA PHE A 49 -1.64 -5.20 9.15
C PHE A 49 -1.50 -4.26 10.34
N ASP A 50 -0.35 -4.22 11.00
CA ASP A 50 -0.09 -3.30 12.13
C ASP A 50 -0.44 -1.84 11.77
N ILE A 51 -0.15 -1.43 10.53
CA ILE A 51 -0.48 -0.11 9.97
C ILE A 51 -1.98 0.21 9.97
N ASP A 52 -2.86 -0.79 10.03
CA ASP A 52 -4.30 -0.58 10.17
C ASP A 52 -4.71 -0.11 11.57
N THR A 53 -3.85 -0.33 12.57
CA THR A 53 -4.05 0.13 13.96
C THR A 53 -3.49 1.54 14.20
N TYR A 54 -2.66 2.05 13.30
CA TYR A 54 -1.99 3.34 13.49
C TYR A 54 -2.99 4.51 13.47
N LYS A 55 -2.82 5.45 14.41
CA LYS A 55 -3.63 6.66 14.47
C LYS A 55 -3.22 7.63 13.35
N PRO A 56 -4.09 7.93 12.37
CA PRO A 56 -3.74 8.81 11.26
C PRO A 56 -3.60 10.26 11.74
N SER A 57 -2.60 10.97 11.22
CA SER A 57 -2.50 12.42 11.39
C SER A 57 -3.48 13.16 10.48
N LYS A 58 -3.84 12.56 9.33
CA LYS A 58 -4.85 13.10 8.43
C LYS A 58 -5.54 11.99 7.65
N VAL A 59 -6.81 12.23 7.35
CA VAL A 59 -7.70 11.34 6.62
C VAL A 59 -8.42 12.12 5.52
N ILE A 60 -8.55 11.50 4.34
CA ILE A 60 -9.43 11.97 3.26
C ILE A 60 -10.39 10.84 2.94
N HIS A 61 -11.68 11.15 2.97
CA HIS A 61 -12.73 10.29 2.44
C HIS A 61 -13.27 10.86 1.12
N LYS A 62 -13.34 10.02 0.09
CA LYS A 62 -14.00 10.29 -1.18
C LYS A 62 -14.96 9.14 -1.47
N LYS A 63 -15.92 9.37 -2.38
CA LYS A 63 -16.96 8.38 -2.73
C LYS A 63 -16.40 7.00 -3.11
N LYS A 64 -15.23 6.96 -3.76
CA LYS A 64 -14.63 5.72 -4.27
C LYS A 64 -13.42 5.21 -3.46
N TYR A 65 -12.84 6.05 -2.61
CA TYR A 65 -11.60 5.68 -1.91
C TYR A 65 -11.40 6.50 -0.63
N SER A 66 -10.59 5.96 0.28
CA SER A 66 -10.13 6.66 1.48
C SER A 66 -8.61 6.65 1.55
N ILE A 67 -8.02 7.75 2.04
CA ILE A 67 -6.57 7.88 2.23
C ILE A 67 -6.30 8.28 3.67
N TYR A 68 -5.38 7.58 4.31
CA TYR A 68 -4.93 7.81 5.68
C TYR A 68 -3.42 7.97 5.66
N TRP A 69 -2.87 8.88 6.44
CA TRP A 69 -1.43 8.98 6.58
C TRP A 69 -1.05 9.57 7.93
N GLY A 70 0.18 9.26 8.33
CA GLY A 70 0.71 9.71 9.60
C GLY A 70 2.18 9.40 9.73
N ARG A 71 2.62 9.41 10.99
CA ARG A 71 3.97 9.06 11.38
C ARG A 71 3.89 8.10 12.56
N GLU A 72 4.66 7.03 12.50
CA GLU A 72 4.78 6.04 13.57
C GLU A 72 6.27 5.81 13.82
N ASN A 73 6.73 5.86 15.08
CA ASN A 73 8.15 5.68 15.43
C ASN A 73 9.13 6.52 14.58
N GLY A 74 8.75 7.76 14.26
CA GLY A 74 9.58 8.66 13.44
C GLY A 74 9.56 8.38 11.93
N LYS A 75 8.83 7.36 11.46
CA LYS A 75 8.72 6.96 10.04
C LYS A 75 7.38 7.35 9.45
N PHE A 76 7.36 7.70 8.17
CA PHE A 76 6.13 8.03 7.46
C PHE A 76 5.43 6.77 6.98
N TRP A 77 4.11 6.81 7.05
CA TRP A 77 3.25 5.77 6.52
C TRP A 77 2.03 6.37 5.82
N LYS A 78 1.46 5.61 4.90
CA LYS A 78 0.23 5.96 4.18
C LYS A 78 -0.53 4.70 3.82
N LYS A 79 -1.85 4.81 3.89
CA LYS A 79 -2.81 3.78 3.52
C LYS A 79 -3.81 4.37 2.54
N TYR A 80 -4.04 3.68 1.43
CA TYR A 80 -5.07 3.98 0.45
C TYR A 80 -6.00 2.77 0.34
N VAL A 81 -7.30 3.00 0.45
CA VAL A 81 -8.32 1.95 0.43
C VAL A 81 -9.30 2.25 -0.71
N CYS A 82 -9.47 1.31 -1.63
CA CYS A 82 -10.43 1.39 -2.72
C CYS A 82 -11.06 0.00 -2.97
N GLY A 83 -12.31 -0.18 -2.55
CA GLY A 83 -12.97 -1.48 -2.60
C GLY A 83 -12.23 -2.50 -1.71
N SER A 84 -11.97 -3.69 -2.27
CA SER A 84 -11.18 -4.77 -1.66
C SER A 84 -9.67 -4.50 -1.63
N VAL A 85 -9.19 -3.50 -2.38
CA VAL A 85 -7.76 -3.20 -2.52
C VAL A 85 -7.32 -2.19 -1.47
N ARG A 86 -6.26 -2.56 -0.75
CA ARG A 86 -5.55 -1.73 0.21
C ARG A 86 -4.09 -1.60 -0.22
N LEU A 87 -3.62 -0.37 -0.35
CA LEU A 87 -2.26 -0.02 -0.73
C LEU A 87 -1.62 0.71 0.44
N TYR A 88 -0.38 0.35 0.75
CA TYR A 88 0.36 0.96 1.84
C TYR A 88 1.75 1.38 1.39
N TYR A 89 2.29 2.43 2.00
CA TYR A 89 3.73 2.52 2.22
C TYR A 89 4.01 2.67 3.71
N CYS A 90 5.16 2.14 4.15
CA CYS A 90 5.56 2.08 5.54
C CYS A 90 7.08 2.22 5.71
N ASN A 91 7.53 2.49 6.94
CA ASN A 91 8.94 2.63 7.31
C ASN A 91 9.73 3.68 6.49
N VAL A 92 9.04 4.68 5.95
CA VAL A 92 9.66 5.65 5.04
C VAL A 92 10.35 6.78 5.82
N ASN A 93 11.62 7.02 5.51
CA ASN A 93 12.38 8.15 6.07
C ASN A 93 11.92 9.49 5.49
N LYS A 94 12.18 10.59 6.22
CA LYS A 94 11.82 11.95 5.78
C LYS A 94 12.38 12.28 4.39
N ASP A 95 13.63 11.91 4.14
CA ASP A 95 14.33 12.22 2.90
C ASP A 95 13.73 11.50 1.68
N ASN A 96 13.11 10.34 1.91
CA ASN A 96 12.51 9.52 0.85
C ASN A 96 11.00 9.71 0.71
N LYS A 97 10.34 10.37 1.67
CA LYS A 97 8.87 10.56 1.68
C LYS A 97 8.34 11.06 0.35
N LEU A 98 9.02 12.04 -0.26
CA LEU A 98 8.57 12.65 -1.52
C LEU A 98 8.61 11.65 -2.69
N ASN A 99 9.53 10.69 -2.68
CA ASN A 99 9.60 9.63 -3.69
C ASN A 99 8.44 8.64 -3.53
N TYR A 100 8.14 8.20 -2.30
CA TYR A 100 7.00 7.33 -2.04
C TYR A 100 5.66 8.00 -2.34
N GLU A 101 5.54 9.31 -2.07
CA GLU A 101 4.36 10.10 -2.45
C GLU A 101 4.19 10.18 -3.98
N LYS A 102 5.28 10.27 -4.76
CA LYS A 102 5.24 10.23 -6.22
C LYS A 102 4.78 8.87 -6.72
N ILE A 103 5.36 7.79 -6.21
CA ILE A 103 4.95 6.41 -6.52
C ILE A 103 3.45 6.26 -6.25
N PHE A 104 2.96 6.69 -5.09
CA PHE A 104 1.54 6.56 -4.75
C PHE A 104 0.59 7.32 -5.69
N ARG A 105 1.06 8.39 -6.34
CA ARG A 105 0.28 9.14 -7.33
C ARG A 105 0.24 8.47 -8.69
N THR A 106 1.20 7.59 -9.01
CA THR A 106 1.24 6.86 -10.29
C THR A 106 0.42 5.57 -10.26
N ILE A 107 0.02 5.10 -9.07
CA ILE A 107 -0.74 3.87 -8.91
C ILE A 107 -2.08 3.97 -9.63
N LYS A 108 -2.34 3.02 -10.53
CA LYS A 108 -3.64 2.85 -11.18
C LYS A 108 -4.23 1.52 -10.77
N ILE A 109 -5.44 1.55 -10.23
CA ILE A 109 -6.24 0.35 -9.92
C ILE A 109 -7.34 0.27 -10.98
N LEU A 110 -7.30 -0.78 -11.78
CA LEU A 110 -8.29 -1.08 -12.80
C LEU A 110 -9.07 -2.31 -12.35
N LYS A 111 -10.37 -2.18 -12.11
CA LYS A 111 -11.21 -3.35 -11.86
C LYS A 111 -11.26 -4.22 -13.11
N MET A 112 -11.11 -5.52 -12.94
CA MET A 112 -11.32 -6.49 -14.00
C MET A 112 -12.80 -6.88 -13.97
N GLU A 113 -13.47 -6.74 -15.12
CA GLU A 113 -14.86 -7.18 -15.33
C GLU A 113 -14.93 -8.70 -15.51
#